data_AF-F0YLW3-F1
#
_entry.id   AF-F0YLW3-F1
#
_cell.length_a   1.000
_cell.length_b   1.000
_cell.length_c   1.000
_cell.angle_alpha   90.00
_cell.angle_beta   90.00
_cell.angle_gamma   90.00
#
_symmetry.space_group_name_H-M   'P 1'
#
loop_
_entity.id
_entity.type
_entity.pdbx_description
1 polymer ?
#
loop_
_entity_poly.entity_id
_entity_poly.type
_entity_poly.pdbx_seq_one_letter_code
_entity_poly.pdbx_strand_id
1 'polypeptide(L)'
;MEGSAYIHSTSPKPVSSKMKKAYRDEDEENLAGNNIMFDRRVVRGNTYAAQVVTQNAQREVERLRQENERTLRREATRRRREQLEKPSTPPAVDGRAHMEAQTETFLEELADRPVEAEATTQTEPFVDRPPQVLFVPSKTGVDKETEIPGGDLFDFDVEVKPILEVLVGKTLRISMLEVMEEEELEAIRRRQREFEQMRNAELMEVQRLDAEASRKFAEKQRRVAQEKERLRMQAELETKVAARSFARNYLVDLSDAVFDALETTGHFYDPVLKEVEDVFLPWLLDGVVADADNHGAARACSDALVADAME
;
A
#
# COMPACT_ATOMS: atom_id res chain seq x y z
N MET A 1 22.83 20.61 70.71
CA MET A 1 23.11 20.20 69.31
C MET A 1 22.78 18.74 69.23
N GLU A 2 21.69 18.36 68.58
CA GLU A 2 21.46 16.96 68.20
C GLU A 2 20.46 16.96 67.04
N GLY A 3 20.95 16.49 65.90
CA GLY A 3 20.28 16.60 64.61
C GLY A 3 19.25 15.48 64.41
N SER A 4 18.07 15.86 63.94
CA SER A 4 17.05 14.95 63.45
C SER A 4 17.57 14.19 62.23
N ALA A 5 17.88 12.90 62.39
CA ALA A 5 18.21 12.01 61.29
C ALA A 5 16.94 11.66 60.49
N TYR A 6 16.84 12.16 59.26
CA TYR A 6 15.85 11.74 58.28
C TYR A 6 16.14 10.29 57.84
N ILE A 7 15.28 9.35 58.18
CA ILE A 7 15.35 7.97 57.68
C ILE A 7 14.56 7.91 56.35
N HIS A 8 15.27 7.88 55.23
CA HIS A 8 14.69 7.56 53.93
C HIS A 8 14.67 6.05 53.71
N SER A 9 13.50 5.43 53.67
CA SER A 9 13.33 4.04 53.22
C SER A 9 12.94 4.03 51.74
N THR A 10 13.88 3.66 50.87
CA THR A 10 13.59 3.35 49.46
C THR A 10 13.65 1.84 49.26
N SER A 11 12.54 1.26 48.80
CA SER A 11 12.49 -0.15 48.41
C SER A 11 13.28 -0.38 47.11
N PRO A 12 13.97 -1.52 46.96
CA PRO A 12 14.82 -1.77 45.80
C PRO A 12 13.95 -1.89 44.54
N LYS A 13 14.29 -1.12 43.51
CA LYS A 13 13.69 -1.22 42.18
C LYS A 13 14.61 -2.06 41.29
N PRO A 14 14.08 -3.02 40.51
CA PRO A 14 14.88 -3.73 39.53
C PRO A 14 15.38 -2.76 38.45
N VAL A 15 16.68 -2.80 38.18
CA VAL A 15 17.31 -2.01 37.12
C VAL A 15 16.90 -2.62 35.78
N SER A 16 16.00 -1.97 35.04
CA SER A 16 15.79 -2.34 33.64
C SER A 16 17.05 -1.96 32.86
N SER A 17 17.76 -2.94 32.31
CA SER A 17 18.88 -2.74 31.40
C SER A 17 18.39 -2.13 30.09
N LYS A 18 18.14 -0.82 30.08
CA LYS A 18 18.03 -0.08 28.83
C LYS A 18 19.44 0.13 28.32
N MET A 19 19.86 -0.71 27.38
CA MET A 19 21.01 -0.40 26.54
C MET A 19 20.81 0.99 25.92
N LYS A 20 21.62 1.96 26.37
CA LYS A 20 21.79 3.24 25.68
C LYS A 20 22.40 2.93 24.30
N LYS A 21 21.71 3.29 23.23
CA LYS A 21 22.35 3.38 21.90
C LYS A 21 23.29 4.58 21.94
N ALA A 22 24.59 4.28 22.01
CA ALA A 22 25.65 5.24 21.76
C ALA A 22 25.73 5.54 20.25
N TYR A 23 26.29 6.69 19.98
CA TYR A 23 26.46 7.33 18.69
C TYR A 23 27.22 6.43 17.69
N ARG A 24 26.67 6.32 16.47
CA ARG A 24 27.33 6.01 15.18
C ARG A 24 28.57 5.10 15.22
N ASP A 25 28.39 3.86 14.79
CA ASP A 25 29.40 3.13 14.01
C ASP A 25 28.70 2.47 12.83
N GLU A 26 29.29 2.67 11.66
CA GLU A 26 28.89 2.16 10.36
C GLU A 26 29.30 0.69 10.24
N ASP A 27 28.43 -0.09 9.60
CA ASP A 27 28.69 -1.40 8.97
C ASP A 27 29.30 -2.51 9.84
N GLU A 28 28.42 -3.34 10.44
CA GLU A 28 28.53 -4.80 10.36
C GLU A 28 27.21 -5.48 10.82
N GLU A 29 26.56 -6.12 9.86
CA GLU A 29 25.64 -7.27 9.99
C GLU A 29 24.75 -7.37 11.24
N ASN A 30 23.64 -6.61 11.25
CA ASN A 30 22.43 -7.02 11.98
C ASN A 30 21.50 -7.80 11.03
N LEU A 31 21.86 -9.05 10.72
CA LEU A 31 20.97 -10.04 10.08
C LEU A 31 19.99 -10.70 11.07
N ALA A 32 19.72 -10.07 12.22
CA ALA A 32 18.68 -10.50 13.15
C ALA A 32 17.30 -10.00 12.67
N GLY A 33 16.74 -10.69 11.68
CA GLY A 33 15.31 -10.79 11.43
C GLY A 33 14.51 -9.48 11.52
N ASN A 34 14.76 -8.54 10.62
CA ASN A 34 13.82 -7.44 10.38
C ASN A 34 12.53 -8.02 9.80
N ASN A 35 11.59 -8.34 10.68
CA ASN A 35 10.27 -8.80 10.28
C ASN A 35 9.57 -7.66 9.53
N ILE A 36 9.47 -7.81 8.21
CA ILE A 36 8.81 -6.90 7.27
C ILE A 36 7.34 -6.63 7.69
N MET A 37 6.75 -7.51 8.50
CA MET A 37 5.42 -7.36 9.12
C MET A 37 5.35 -6.30 10.23
N PHE A 38 6.46 -5.64 10.60
CA PHE A 38 6.43 -4.49 11.52
C PHE A 38 7.17 -3.26 10.98
N ASP A 39 7.72 -3.34 9.77
CA ASP A 39 8.38 -2.19 9.13
C ASP A 39 7.35 -1.14 8.68
N ARG A 40 7.52 0.09 9.17
CA ARG A 40 6.66 1.24 8.87
C ARG A 40 6.83 1.75 7.43
N ARG A 41 7.92 1.39 6.76
CA ARG A 41 8.17 1.77 5.35
C ARG A 41 7.41 0.91 4.37
N VAL A 42 6.95 -0.27 4.80
CA VAL A 42 6.28 -1.24 3.95
C VAL A 42 4.77 -1.02 4.05
N VAL A 43 4.19 -0.41 3.02
CA VAL A 43 2.75 -0.20 2.90
C VAL A 43 2.09 -1.53 2.56
N ARG A 44 1.26 -2.04 3.48
CA ARG A 44 0.53 -3.30 3.31
C ARG A 44 -0.90 -3.01 2.87
N GLY A 45 -1.20 -3.35 1.62
CA GLY A 45 -2.51 -3.11 1.03
C GLY A 45 -2.40 -2.68 -0.43
N ASN A 46 -3.54 -2.65 -1.13
CA ASN A 46 -3.62 -2.24 -2.52
C ASN A 46 -3.36 -0.72 -2.66
N THR A 47 -2.31 -0.33 -3.37
CA THR A 47 -1.92 1.08 -3.61
C THR A 47 -2.82 1.80 -4.62
N TYR A 48 -3.67 1.07 -5.34
CA TYR A 48 -4.59 1.62 -6.34
C TYR A 48 -5.96 2.04 -5.77
N ALA A 49 -6.25 1.72 -4.51
CA ALA A 49 -7.51 2.06 -3.85
C ALA A 49 -7.32 3.19 -2.83
N ALA A 50 -6.67 4.28 -3.23
CA ALA A 50 -6.77 5.54 -2.49
C ALA A 50 -8.21 6.05 -2.62
N GLN A 51 -9.11 5.45 -1.84
CA GLN A 51 -10.45 5.96 -1.64
C GLN A 51 -10.28 7.41 -1.19
N VAL A 52 -10.83 8.37 -1.93
CA VAL A 52 -10.84 9.78 -1.54
C VAL A 52 -11.77 9.88 -0.34
N VAL A 53 -11.26 9.53 0.83
CA VAL A 53 -11.97 9.62 2.09
C VAL A 53 -12.12 11.10 2.39
N THR A 54 -13.36 11.57 2.50
CA THR A 54 -13.66 12.94 2.86
C THR A 54 -12.99 13.29 4.20
N GLN A 55 -12.57 14.54 4.40
CA GLN A 55 -11.90 14.97 5.64
C GLN A 55 -12.66 14.59 6.92
N ASN A 56 -13.98 14.44 6.82
CA ASN A 56 -14.84 14.02 7.94
C ASN A 56 -14.62 12.55 8.33
N ALA A 57 -14.50 11.64 7.36
CA ALA A 57 -14.28 10.22 7.62
C ALA A 57 -12.85 9.93 8.12
N GLN A 58 -11.85 10.75 7.75
CA GLN A 58 -10.50 10.65 8.34
C GLN A 58 -10.49 11.04 9.83
N ARG A 59 -11.21 12.10 10.21
CA ARG A 59 -11.34 12.54 11.62
C ARG A 59 -12.07 11.51 12.49
N GLU A 60 -13.04 10.80 11.93
CA GLU A 60 -13.82 9.78 12.64
C GLU A 60 -12.99 8.53 12.93
N VAL A 61 -12.19 8.06 11.96
CA VAL A 61 -11.24 6.95 12.14
C VAL A 61 -10.16 7.31 13.17
N GLU A 62 -9.68 8.55 13.17
CA GLU A 62 -8.68 9.02 14.13
C GLU A 62 -9.25 9.13 15.56
N ARG A 63 -10.51 9.55 15.72
CA ARG A 63 -11.23 9.51 17.01
C ARG A 63 -11.41 8.08 17.52
N LEU A 64 -11.85 7.15 16.67
CA LEU A 64 -12.03 5.74 17.04
C LEU A 64 -10.70 5.10 17.45
N ARG A 65 -9.60 5.45 16.79
CA ARG A 65 -8.26 4.98 17.16
C ARG A 65 -7.80 5.52 18.51
N GLN A 66 -8.03 6.82 18.79
CA GLN A 66 -7.73 7.42 20.08
C GLN A 66 -8.61 6.86 21.21
N GLU A 67 -9.88 6.55 20.95
CA GLU A 67 -10.75 5.88 21.92
C GLU A 67 -10.28 4.46 22.24
N ASN A 68 -9.94 3.67 21.22
CA ASN A 68 -9.38 2.33 21.43
C ASN A 68 -8.04 2.34 22.18
N GLU A 69 -7.17 3.33 21.92
CA GLU A 69 -5.92 3.46 22.66
C GLU A 69 -6.18 3.82 24.14
N ARG A 70 -7.19 4.67 24.41
CA ARG A 70 -7.60 5.01 25.78
C ARG A 70 -8.22 3.83 26.52
N THR A 71 -9.03 2.99 25.86
CA THR A 71 -9.62 1.79 26.49
C THR A 71 -8.56 0.76 26.82
N LEU A 72 -7.64 0.47 25.89
CA LEU A 72 -6.49 -0.42 26.10
C LEU A 72 -5.60 0.07 27.25
N ARG A 73 -5.33 1.37 27.33
CA ARG A 73 -4.51 1.94 28.40
C ARG A 73 -5.20 1.85 29.77
N ARG A 74 -6.53 2.06 29.83
CA ARG A 74 -7.31 1.85 31.06
C ARG A 74 -7.31 0.40 31.51
N GLU A 75 -7.48 -0.55 30.58
CA GLU A 75 -7.47 -1.98 30.89
C GLU A 75 -6.08 -2.44 31.38
N ALA A 76 -5.00 -1.97 30.77
CA ALA A 76 -3.63 -2.25 31.21
C ALA A 76 -3.36 -1.70 32.61
N THR A 77 -3.85 -0.50 32.95
CA THR A 77 -3.74 0.03 34.32
C THR A 77 -4.56 -0.76 35.34
N ARG A 78 -5.72 -1.29 34.95
CA ARG A 78 -6.56 -2.13 35.82
C ARG A 78 -5.88 -3.46 36.13
N ARG A 79 -5.39 -4.16 35.11
CA ARG A 79 -4.62 -5.41 35.27
C ARG A 79 -3.37 -5.22 36.10
N ARG A 80 -2.65 -4.11 35.92
CA ARG A 80 -1.47 -3.78 36.74
C ARG A 80 -1.85 -3.54 38.21
N ARG A 81 -3.02 -2.94 38.48
CA ARG A 81 -3.52 -2.74 39.85
C ARG A 81 -3.93 -4.07 40.49
N GLU A 82 -4.65 -4.91 39.76
CA GLU A 82 -5.03 -6.26 40.18
C GLU A 82 -3.80 -7.15 40.45
N GLN A 83 -2.71 -7.00 39.70
CA GLN A 83 -1.45 -7.72 39.93
C GLN A 83 -0.57 -7.14 41.07
N LEU A 84 -0.80 -5.89 41.47
CA LEU A 84 -0.07 -5.23 42.57
C LEU A 84 -0.81 -5.31 43.91
N GLU A 85 -2.09 -5.71 43.91
CA GLU A 85 -2.81 -6.04 45.14
C GLU A 85 -2.23 -7.32 45.73
N LYS A 86 -1.45 -7.17 46.80
CA LYS A 86 -0.96 -8.29 47.61
C LYS A 86 -2.15 -9.12 48.08
N PRO A 87 -2.05 -10.45 48.15
CA PRO A 87 -3.10 -11.27 48.74
C PRO A 87 -3.37 -10.76 50.17
N SER A 88 -4.62 -10.36 50.42
CA SER A 88 -5.06 -9.90 51.73
C SER A 88 -5.01 -11.07 52.73
N THR A 89 -4.69 -10.78 54.00
CA THR A 89 -4.83 -11.76 55.07
C THR A 89 -6.28 -12.27 55.06
N PRO A 90 -6.51 -13.60 55.05
CA PRO A 90 -7.86 -14.15 55.02
C PRO A 90 -8.69 -13.61 56.20
N PRO A 91 -10.00 -13.41 56.02
CA PRO A 91 -10.86 -12.83 57.04
C PRO A 91 -10.90 -13.70 58.30
N ALA A 92 -11.12 -13.05 59.45
CA ALA A 92 -11.23 -13.75 60.73
C ALA A 92 -12.40 -14.73 60.71
N VAL A 93 -12.19 -15.90 61.32
CA VAL A 93 -13.25 -16.91 61.49
C VAL A 93 -14.39 -16.29 62.30
N ASP A 94 -15.63 -16.56 61.87
CA ASP A 94 -16.83 -15.95 62.45
C ASP A 94 -16.88 -16.15 63.97
N GLY A 95 -17.07 -15.05 64.71
CA GLY A 95 -17.02 -15.01 66.18
C GLY A 95 -15.63 -14.80 66.81
N ARG A 96 -14.56 -14.58 66.04
CA ARG A 96 -13.22 -14.24 66.57
C ARG A 96 -12.66 -12.97 65.91
N ALA A 97 -11.94 -12.16 66.69
CA ALA A 97 -11.21 -11.00 66.18
C ALA A 97 -9.72 -11.31 66.11
N HIS A 98 -9.02 -10.83 65.07
CA HIS A 98 -7.57 -10.90 65.02
C HIS A 98 -6.96 -9.92 66.04
N MET A 99 -5.92 -10.37 66.74
CA MET A 99 -5.15 -9.56 67.69
C MET A 99 -3.70 -9.53 67.21
N GLU A 100 -3.08 -8.35 67.25
CA GLU A 100 -1.68 -8.17 66.90
C GLU A 100 -0.80 -8.76 68.02
N ALA A 101 -0.03 -9.80 67.70
CA ALA A 101 0.94 -10.37 68.63
C ALA A 101 2.26 -9.60 68.52
N GLN A 102 2.89 -9.28 69.65
CA GLN A 102 4.22 -8.66 69.71
C GLN A 102 5.25 -9.66 69.17
N THR A 103 5.57 -9.59 67.88
CA THR A 103 6.58 -10.46 67.23
C THR A 103 7.98 -9.85 67.22
N GLU A 104 8.16 -8.71 67.87
CA GLU A 104 9.48 -8.10 68.05
C GLU A 104 10.23 -8.83 69.18
N THR A 105 11.49 -9.22 68.94
CA THR A 105 12.37 -9.82 69.93
C THR A 105 12.63 -8.84 71.08
N PHE A 106 11.90 -9.00 72.18
CA PHE A 106 12.12 -8.27 73.43
C PHE A 106 12.97 -9.14 74.35
N LEU A 107 14.25 -8.79 74.52
CA LEU A 107 15.17 -9.43 75.45
C LEU A 107 15.34 -8.52 76.67
N GLU A 108 14.94 -9.01 77.84
CA GLU A 108 15.12 -8.33 79.12
C GLU A 108 16.40 -8.85 79.77
N GLU A 109 17.39 -7.98 80.00
CA GLU A 109 18.60 -8.36 80.72
C GLU A 109 18.31 -8.47 82.21
N LEU A 110 18.23 -9.70 82.74
CA LEU A 110 18.20 -9.92 84.20
C LEU A 110 19.58 -9.59 84.79
N ALA A 111 19.68 -8.45 85.47
CA ALA A 111 20.91 -7.94 86.08
C ALA A 111 21.28 -8.62 87.42
N ASP A 112 20.46 -9.56 87.92
CA ASP A 112 20.65 -10.15 89.24
C ASP A 112 21.36 -11.51 89.14
N ARG A 113 22.56 -11.59 89.71
CA ARG A 113 23.40 -12.80 89.71
C ARG A 113 23.01 -13.64 90.93
N PRO A 114 22.55 -14.91 90.76
CA PRO A 114 22.13 -15.71 91.91
C PRO A 114 23.31 -15.98 92.85
N VAL A 115 23.03 -16.04 94.15
CA VAL A 115 24.06 -16.22 95.18
C VAL A 115 24.70 -17.59 95.05
N GLU A 116 25.98 -17.61 94.66
CA GLU A 116 26.78 -18.82 94.58
C GLU A 116 27.26 -19.21 96.00
N ALA A 117 26.87 -20.40 96.46
CA ALA A 117 27.32 -20.96 97.73
C ALA A 117 28.37 -22.05 97.47
N GLU A 118 29.56 -21.88 98.03
CA GLU A 118 30.62 -22.89 97.96
C GLU A 118 30.39 -23.97 99.03
N ALA A 119 30.16 -25.21 98.58
CA ALA A 119 30.12 -26.39 99.42
C ALA A 119 31.33 -27.26 99.13
N THR A 120 32.20 -27.47 100.12
CA THR A 120 33.33 -28.39 100.01
C THR A 120 32.93 -29.76 100.55
N THR A 121 33.08 -30.79 99.71
CA THR A 121 32.79 -32.19 100.06
C THR A 121 34.10 -32.98 100.09
N GLN A 122 34.34 -33.70 101.18
CA GLN A 122 35.47 -34.62 101.33
C GLN A 122 35.25 -35.84 100.42
N THR A 123 35.96 -35.90 99.30
CA THR A 123 35.92 -37.02 98.34
C THR A 123 36.91 -38.10 98.76
N GLU A 124 36.41 -39.29 99.12
CA GLU A 124 37.20 -40.52 99.13
C GLU A 124 37.64 -40.88 97.69
N PRO A 125 38.81 -41.52 97.48
CA PRO A 125 39.29 -41.91 96.15
C PRO A 125 38.33 -42.91 95.50
N PHE A 126 37.89 -42.61 94.27
CA PHE A 126 37.02 -43.48 93.48
C PHE A 126 37.76 -44.77 93.11
N VAL A 127 37.34 -45.92 93.66
CA VAL A 127 37.85 -47.23 93.22
C VAL A 127 37.05 -47.66 92.01
N ASP A 128 37.72 -47.86 90.87
CA ASP A 128 37.09 -48.30 89.62
C ASP A 128 36.37 -49.64 89.80
N ARG A 129 35.03 -49.59 89.82
CA ARG A 129 34.19 -50.79 89.80
C ARG A 129 34.06 -51.23 88.33
N PRO A 130 34.36 -52.50 87.99
CA PRO A 130 34.13 -52.96 86.62
C PRO A 130 32.64 -52.80 86.26
N PRO A 131 32.32 -52.42 85.01
CA PRO A 131 30.93 -52.25 84.59
C PRO A 131 30.18 -53.57 84.80
N GLN A 132 29.01 -53.49 85.41
CA GLN A 132 28.18 -54.66 85.67
C GLN A 132 27.79 -55.30 84.33
N VAL A 133 28.01 -56.60 84.20
CA VAL A 133 27.63 -57.37 83.01
C VAL A 133 26.10 -57.32 82.89
N LEU A 134 25.60 -56.72 81.81
CA LEU A 134 24.16 -56.73 81.50
C LEU A 134 23.72 -58.16 81.20
N PHE A 135 22.82 -58.71 82.02
CA PHE A 135 22.22 -60.01 81.76
C PHE A 135 21.24 -59.88 80.59
N VAL A 136 21.61 -60.45 79.44
CA VAL A 136 20.70 -60.62 78.29
C VAL A 136 20.12 -62.04 78.36
N PRO A 137 18.82 -62.19 78.68
CA PRO A 137 18.18 -63.50 78.69
C PRO A 137 18.28 -64.16 77.31
N SER A 138 18.47 -65.48 77.28
CA SER A 138 18.39 -66.25 76.03
C SER A 138 16.97 -66.16 75.47
N LYS A 139 16.84 -65.84 74.18
CA LYS A 139 15.55 -65.81 73.49
C LYS A 139 14.85 -67.16 73.66
N THR A 140 13.71 -67.17 74.33
CA THR A 140 12.87 -68.36 74.54
C THR A 140 11.56 -68.17 73.80
N GLY A 141 11.37 -68.98 72.75
CA GLY A 141 10.23 -68.92 71.82
C GLY A 141 10.60 -69.57 70.48
N VAL A 142 9.60 -69.99 69.70
CA VAL A 142 9.81 -70.48 68.33
C VAL A 142 9.53 -69.32 67.38
N ASP A 143 10.53 -68.96 66.58
CA ASP A 143 10.39 -67.95 65.54
C ASP A 143 9.52 -68.46 64.40
N LYS A 144 8.57 -67.64 63.95
CA LYS A 144 7.75 -67.89 62.77
C LYS A 144 7.89 -66.70 61.83
N GLU A 145 8.21 -67.00 60.58
CA GLU A 145 8.19 -66.04 59.48
C GLU A 145 7.03 -66.41 58.57
N THR A 146 6.34 -65.38 58.07
CA THR A 146 5.23 -65.54 57.13
C THR A 146 5.51 -64.59 55.98
N GLU A 147 5.63 -65.12 54.77
CA GLU A 147 5.80 -64.35 53.54
C GLU A 147 4.67 -64.69 52.58
N ILE A 148 4.22 -63.69 51.83
CA ILE A 148 3.28 -63.85 50.74
C ILE A 148 4.11 -63.91 49.45
N PRO A 149 4.15 -65.05 48.74
CA PRO A 149 4.91 -65.16 47.52
C PRO A 149 4.34 -64.26 46.43
N GLY A 150 5.20 -63.79 45.53
CA GLY A 150 4.78 -62.93 44.41
C GLY A 150 3.69 -63.60 43.56
N GLY A 151 2.55 -62.93 43.42
CA GLY A 151 1.39 -63.41 42.64
C GLY A 151 0.27 -64.04 43.46
N ASP A 152 0.45 -64.28 44.77
CA ASP A 152 -0.57 -64.92 45.62
C ASP A 152 -1.78 -64.02 45.94
N LEU A 153 -1.61 -62.69 45.85
CA LEU A 153 -2.67 -61.69 46.08
C LEU A 153 -3.19 -61.03 44.79
N PHE A 154 -2.86 -61.56 43.61
CA PHE A 154 -3.29 -60.96 42.35
C PHE A 154 -4.77 -61.26 42.07
N ASP A 155 -5.59 -60.21 41.99
CA ASP A 155 -6.97 -60.28 41.54
C ASP A 155 -7.09 -59.68 40.13
N PHE A 156 -7.32 -60.55 39.14
CA PHE A 156 -7.44 -60.16 37.74
C PHE A 156 -8.59 -59.18 37.50
N ASP A 157 -9.73 -59.38 38.15
CA ASP A 157 -10.93 -58.58 37.90
C ASP A 157 -10.78 -57.15 38.44
N VAL A 158 -9.93 -56.96 39.44
CA VAL A 158 -9.59 -55.62 39.95
C VAL A 158 -8.51 -54.97 39.08
N GLU A 159 -7.46 -55.71 38.74
CA GLU A 159 -6.29 -55.14 38.06
C GLU A 159 -6.55 -54.84 36.56
N VAL A 160 -7.44 -55.59 35.91
CA VAL A 160 -7.74 -55.40 34.48
C VAL A 160 -8.64 -54.19 34.20
N LYS A 161 -9.43 -53.75 35.20
CA LYS A 161 -10.37 -52.62 35.07
C LYS A 161 -9.72 -51.33 34.55
N PRO A 162 -8.62 -50.80 35.14
CA PRO A 162 -8.00 -49.58 34.65
C PRO A 162 -7.45 -49.73 33.21
N ILE A 163 -6.97 -50.92 32.85
CA ILE A 163 -6.46 -51.20 31.49
C ILE A 163 -7.61 -51.14 30.48
N LEU A 164 -8.73 -51.80 30.78
CA LEU A 164 -9.92 -51.79 29.93
C LEU A 164 -10.54 -50.40 29.83
N GLU A 165 -10.61 -49.66 30.94
CA GLU A 165 -11.14 -48.29 30.94
C GLU A 165 -10.34 -47.37 30.02
N VAL A 166 -9.00 -47.44 30.10
CA VAL A 166 -8.13 -46.67 29.22
C VAL A 166 -8.26 -47.12 27.77
N LEU A 167 -8.32 -48.42 27.51
CA LEU A 167 -8.40 -48.96 26.14
C LEU A 167 -9.72 -48.61 25.47
N VAL A 168 -10.84 -48.80 26.17
CA VAL A 168 -12.18 -48.44 25.67
C VAL A 168 -12.31 -46.92 25.57
N GLY A 169 -11.86 -46.17 26.57
CA GLY A 169 -11.91 -44.71 26.55
C GLY A 169 -11.08 -44.10 25.42
N LYS A 170 -9.90 -44.67 25.13
CA LYS A 170 -9.05 -44.20 24.04
C LYS A 170 -9.61 -44.57 22.67
N THR A 171 -10.12 -45.78 22.50
CA THR A 171 -10.73 -46.21 21.23
C THR A 171 -11.95 -45.38 20.90
N LEU A 172 -12.89 -45.20 21.84
CA LEU A 172 -14.06 -44.36 21.65
C LEU A 172 -13.71 -42.90 21.33
N ARG A 173 -12.70 -42.34 22.02
CA ARG A 173 -12.27 -40.95 21.77
C ARG A 173 -11.66 -40.78 20.38
N ILE A 174 -10.81 -41.72 19.96
CA ILE A 174 -10.19 -41.68 18.62
C ILE A 174 -11.26 -41.81 17.55
N SER A 175 -12.15 -42.81 17.67
CA SER A 175 -13.22 -43.01 16.70
C SER A 175 -14.16 -41.81 16.62
N MET A 176 -14.49 -41.16 17.74
CA MET A 176 -15.29 -39.94 17.73
C MET A 176 -14.58 -38.79 17.00
N LEU A 177 -13.27 -38.61 17.25
CA LEU A 177 -12.50 -37.55 16.59
C LEU A 177 -12.42 -37.79 15.08
N GLU A 178 -12.18 -39.04 14.65
CA GLU A 178 -12.12 -39.41 13.23
C GLU A 178 -13.46 -39.12 12.54
N VAL A 179 -14.59 -39.49 13.15
CA VAL A 179 -15.93 -39.20 12.59
C VAL A 179 -16.18 -37.69 12.48
N MET A 180 -15.81 -36.92 13.50
CA MET A 180 -15.94 -35.46 13.47
C MET A 180 -15.09 -34.84 12.36
N GLU A 181 -13.85 -35.29 12.20
CA GLU A 181 -12.96 -34.83 11.13
C GLU A 181 -13.50 -35.18 9.74
N GLU A 182 -14.07 -36.37 9.55
CA GLU A 182 -14.71 -36.77 8.30
C GLU A 182 -15.90 -35.88 7.96
N GLU A 183 -16.79 -35.59 8.92
CA GLU A 183 -17.93 -34.69 8.71
C GLU A 183 -17.48 -33.26 8.36
N GLU A 184 -16.47 -32.74 9.05
CA GLU A 184 -15.91 -31.42 8.76
C GLU A 184 -15.29 -31.36 7.35
N LEU A 185 -14.52 -32.37 6.95
CA LEU A 185 -13.95 -32.46 5.61
C LEU A 185 -15.03 -32.54 4.53
N GLU A 186 -16.11 -33.28 4.76
CA GLU A 186 -17.26 -33.34 3.85
C GLU A 186 -17.96 -31.98 3.72
N ALA A 187 -18.16 -31.28 4.83
CA ALA A 187 -18.76 -29.95 4.84
C ALA A 187 -17.89 -28.94 4.06
N ILE A 188 -16.57 -28.96 4.26
CA ILE A 188 -15.62 -28.12 3.52
C ILE A 188 -15.67 -28.44 2.03
N ARG A 189 -15.62 -29.72 1.65
CA ARG A 189 -15.69 -30.15 0.24
C ARG A 189 -17.01 -29.74 -0.41
N ARG A 190 -18.13 -29.82 0.30
CA ARG A 190 -19.44 -29.38 -0.20
C ARG A 190 -19.42 -27.88 -0.49
N ARG A 191 -18.94 -27.07 0.45
CA ARG A 191 -18.83 -25.63 0.30
C ARG A 191 -17.88 -25.22 -0.84
N GLN A 192 -16.74 -25.92 -0.99
CA GLN A 192 -15.82 -25.70 -2.10
C GLN A 192 -16.49 -25.97 -3.45
N ARG A 193 -17.20 -27.09 -3.58
CA ARG A 193 -17.95 -27.43 -4.81
C ARG A 193 -19.00 -26.39 -5.16
N GLU A 194 -19.79 -25.94 -4.19
CA GLU A 194 -20.79 -24.88 -4.38
C GLU A 194 -20.13 -23.57 -4.83
N PHE A 195 -19.04 -23.18 -4.18
CA PHE A 195 -18.28 -21.98 -4.54
C PHE A 195 -17.69 -22.07 -5.96
N GLU A 196 -17.10 -23.21 -6.32
CA GLU A 196 -16.54 -23.43 -7.66
C GLU A 196 -17.63 -23.40 -8.73
N GLN A 197 -18.80 -23.98 -8.47
CA GLN A 197 -19.95 -23.92 -9.38
C GLN A 197 -20.42 -22.47 -9.60
N MET A 198 -20.58 -21.69 -8.52
CA MET A 198 -20.95 -20.28 -8.62
C MET A 198 -19.89 -19.48 -9.38
N ARG A 199 -18.61 -19.64 -9.02
CA ARG A 199 -17.49 -18.97 -9.69
C ARG A 199 -17.42 -19.29 -11.18
N ASN A 200 -17.63 -20.55 -11.56
CA ASN A 200 -17.61 -20.97 -12.95
C ASN A 200 -18.81 -20.38 -13.71
N ALA A 201 -19.99 -20.35 -13.10
CA ALA A 201 -21.16 -19.72 -13.71
C ALA A 201 -20.97 -18.20 -13.92
N GLU A 202 -20.43 -17.51 -12.92
CA GLU A 202 -20.09 -16.09 -13.01
C GLU A 202 -19.04 -15.83 -14.10
N LEU A 203 -17.99 -16.66 -14.16
CA LEU A 203 -16.94 -16.53 -15.18
C LEU A 203 -17.51 -16.69 -16.60
N MET A 204 -18.40 -17.65 -16.82
CA MET A 204 -19.04 -17.85 -18.12
C MET A 204 -19.91 -16.64 -18.50
N GLU A 205 -20.64 -16.07 -17.55
CA GLU A 205 -21.47 -14.89 -17.80
C GLU A 205 -20.63 -13.65 -18.11
N VAL A 206 -19.53 -13.43 -17.37
CA VAL A 206 -18.59 -12.33 -17.65
C VAL A 206 -17.98 -12.49 -19.04
N GLN A 207 -17.56 -13.69 -19.44
CA GLN A 207 -17.03 -13.94 -20.77
C GLN A 207 -18.08 -13.67 -21.87
N ARG A 208 -19.34 -14.05 -21.63
CA ARG A 208 -20.44 -13.77 -22.55
C ARG A 208 -20.64 -12.27 -22.76
N LEU A 209 -20.67 -11.50 -21.66
CA LEU A 209 -20.84 -10.04 -21.69
C LEU A 209 -19.63 -9.34 -22.34
N ASP A 210 -18.41 -9.77 -22.05
CA ASP A 210 -17.20 -9.20 -22.62
C ASP A 210 -17.11 -9.46 -24.13
N ALA A 211 -17.48 -10.66 -24.59
CA ALA A 211 -17.57 -10.97 -26.02
C ALA A 211 -18.63 -10.10 -26.73
N GLU A 212 -19.79 -9.88 -26.11
CA GLU A 212 -20.82 -9.00 -26.65
C GLU A 212 -20.35 -7.54 -26.71
N ALA A 213 -19.73 -7.05 -25.64
CA ALA A 213 -19.17 -5.70 -25.58
C ALA A 213 -18.05 -5.50 -26.62
N SER A 214 -17.16 -6.47 -26.76
CA SER A 214 -16.10 -6.48 -27.77
C SER A 214 -16.65 -6.41 -29.19
N ARG A 215 -17.72 -7.18 -29.49
CA ARG A 215 -18.39 -7.11 -30.81
C ARG A 215 -19.01 -5.74 -31.07
N LYS A 216 -19.77 -5.20 -30.11
CA LYS A 216 -20.39 -3.88 -30.20
C LYS A 216 -19.34 -2.77 -30.36
N PHE A 217 -18.23 -2.87 -29.65
CA PHE A 217 -17.13 -1.93 -29.74
C PHE A 217 -16.45 -1.98 -31.11
N ALA A 218 -16.17 -3.18 -31.63
CA ALA A 218 -15.60 -3.36 -32.96
C ALA A 218 -16.53 -2.80 -34.06
N GLU A 219 -17.84 -3.02 -33.94
CA GLU A 219 -18.81 -2.44 -34.87
C GLU A 219 -18.84 -0.91 -34.79
N LYS A 220 -18.86 -0.34 -33.57
CA LYS A 220 -18.78 1.11 -33.35
C LYS A 220 -17.53 1.70 -33.98
N GLN A 221 -16.36 1.08 -33.78
CA GLN A 221 -15.11 1.52 -34.39
C GLN A 221 -15.17 1.51 -35.92
N ARG A 222 -15.74 0.46 -36.53
CA ARG A 222 -15.94 0.38 -37.98
C ARG A 222 -16.83 1.53 -38.48
N ARG A 223 -17.95 1.81 -37.81
CA ARG A 223 -18.84 2.92 -38.18
C ARG A 223 -18.15 4.27 -38.07
N VAL A 224 -17.39 4.50 -37.00
CA VAL A 224 -16.60 5.74 -36.82
C VAL A 224 -15.57 5.90 -37.93
N ALA A 225 -14.87 4.82 -38.31
CA ALA A 225 -13.90 4.86 -39.40
C ALA A 225 -14.56 5.20 -40.75
N GLN A 226 -15.73 4.58 -41.04
CA GLN A 226 -16.51 4.87 -42.25
C GLN A 226 -16.99 6.32 -42.30
N GLU A 227 -17.55 6.85 -41.21
CA GLU A 227 -18.00 8.25 -41.15
C GLU A 227 -16.84 9.24 -41.28
N LYS A 228 -15.69 8.94 -40.67
CA LYS A 228 -14.49 9.76 -40.82
C LYS A 228 -14.02 9.82 -42.28
N GLU A 229 -14.03 8.68 -42.97
CA GLU A 229 -13.68 8.62 -44.38
C GLU A 229 -14.71 9.35 -45.25
N ARG A 230 -16.01 9.18 -45.00
CA ARG A 230 -17.07 9.91 -45.68
C ARG A 230 -16.89 11.42 -45.54
N LEU A 231 -16.59 11.90 -44.34
CA LEU A 231 -16.37 13.33 -44.07
C LEU A 231 -15.12 13.85 -44.79
N ARG A 232 -14.04 13.06 -44.83
CA ARG A 232 -12.82 13.40 -45.59
C ARG A 232 -13.13 13.57 -47.08
N MET A 233 -13.81 12.58 -47.67
CA MET A 233 -14.19 12.62 -49.09
C MET A 233 -15.13 13.78 -49.39
N GLN A 234 -16.05 14.09 -48.48
CA GLN A 234 -16.96 15.24 -48.63
C GLN A 234 -16.19 16.57 -48.61
N ALA A 235 -15.25 16.76 -47.69
CA ALA A 235 -14.42 17.97 -47.65
C ALA A 235 -13.57 18.14 -48.92
N GLU A 236 -13.00 17.04 -49.44
CA GLU A 236 -12.30 17.05 -50.72
C GLU A 236 -13.23 17.39 -51.90
N LEU A 237 -14.46 16.88 -51.90
CA LEU A 237 -15.44 17.21 -52.92
C LEU A 237 -15.84 18.69 -52.84
N GLU A 238 -16.13 19.20 -51.65
CA GLU A 238 -16.52 20.60 -51.42
C GLU A 238 -15.44 21.56 -51.93
N THR A 239 -14.18 21.32 -51.59
CA THR A 239 -13.04 22.11 -52.09
C THR A 239 -12.90 22.03 -53.62
N LYS A 240 -13.03 20.84 -54.23
CA LYS A 240 -12.99 20.67 -55.68
C LYS A 240 -14.14 21.40 -56.39
N VAL A 241 -15.36 21.32 -55.84
CA VAL A 241 -16.55 22.01 -56.39
C VAL A 241 -16.40 23.52 -56.25
N ALA A 242 -15.95 24.02 -55.10
CA ALA A 242 -15.68 25.44 -54.89
C ALA A 242 -14.61 25.98 -55.86
N ALA A 243 -13.49 25.28 -56.00
CA ALA A 243 -12.42 25.64 -56.94
C ALA A 243 -12.92 25.64 -58.40
N ARG A 244 -13.72 24.64 -58.80
CA ARG A 244 -14.34 24.60 -60.14
C ARG A 244 -15.28 25.77 -60.37
N SER A 245 -16.13 26.09 -59.39
CA SER A 245 -17.06 27.22 -59.50
C SER A 245 -16.31 28.55 -59.58
N PHE A 246 -15.27 28.72 -58.76
CA PHE A 246 -14.41 29.90 -58.78
C PHE A 246 -13.70 30.06 -60.12
N ALA A 247 -13.05 29.00 -60.61
CA ALA A 247 -12.36 29.02 -61.89
C ALA A 247 -13.32 29.32 -63.05
N ARG A 248 -14.53 28.74 -63.05
CA ARG A 248 -15.54 29.03 -64.08
C ARG A 248 -15.92 30.50 -64.09
N ASN A 249 -16.24 31.08 -62.93
CA ASN A 249 -16.65 32.49 -62.85
C ASN A 249 -15.49 33.41 -63.23
N TYR A 250 -14.28 33.13 -62.73
CA TYR A 250 -13.09 33.91 -63.05
C TYR A 250 -12.74 33.87 -64.55
N LEU A 251 -12.80 32.70 -65.18
CA LEU A 251 -12.47 32.55 -66.60
C LEU A 251 -13.47 33.22 -67.55
N VAL A 252 -14.75 33.31 -67.16
CA VAL A 252 -15.76 34.05 -67.94
C VAL A 252 -15.37 35.52 -67.99
N ASP A 253 -15.16 36.14 -66.83
CA ASP A 253 -14.86 37.58 -66.75
C ASP A 253 -13.44 37.93 -67.25
N LEU A 254 -12.49 36.98 -67.16
CA LEU A 254 -11.11 37.20 -67.60
C LEU A 254 -11.02 37.46 -69.10
N SER A 255 -11.84 36.78 -69.91
CA SER A 255 -11.78 36.94 -71.37
C SER A 255 -12.14 38.38 -71.77
N ASP A 256 -13.27 38.89 -71.30
CA ASP A 256 -13.71 40.26 -71.56
C ASP A 256 -12.72 41.28 -70.99
N ALA A 257 -12.25 41.09 -69.75
CA ALA A 257 -11.28 42.00 -69.13
C ALA A 257 -9.93 42.06 -69.88
N VAL A 258 -9.46 40.93 -70.43
CA VAL A 258 -8.24 40.89 -71.24
C VAL A 258 -8.45 41.54 -72.61
N PHE A 259 -9.61 41.35 -73.25
CA PHE A 259 -9.94 42.02 -74.51
C PHE A 259 -10.05 43.54 -74.31
N ASP A 260 -10.75 44.01 -73.29
CA ASP A 260 -10.84 45.43 -72.94
C ASP A 260 -9.47 46.03 -72.63
N ALA A 261 -8.62 45.29 -71.91
CA ALA A 261 -7.25 45.73 -71.62
C ALA A 261 -6.38 45.82 -72.89
N LEU A 262 -6.53 44.88 -73.83
CA LEU A 262 -5.80 44.89 -75.11
C LEU A 262 -6.30 46.00 -76.05
N GLU A 263 -7.60 46.30 -76.01
CA GLU A 263 -8.19 47.40 -76.77
C GLU A 263 -7.75 48.77 -76.21
N THR A 264 -7.81 48.95 -74.88
CA THR A 264 -7.37 50.19 -74.22
C THR A 264 -5.87 50.44 -74.32
N THR A 265 -5.05 49.39 -74.37
CA THR A 265 -3.60 49.51 -74.63
C THR A 265 -3.26 49.72 -76.11
N GLY A 266 -4.27 49.75 -77.00
CA GLY A 266 -4.10 50.04 -78.42
C GLY A 266 -3.46 48.91 -79.22
N HIS A 267 -3.50 47.67 -78.72
CA HIS A 267 -3.01 46.51 -79.46
C HIS A 267 -3.96 46.11 -80.61
N PHE A 268 -5.26 46.35 -80.46
CA PHE A 268 -6.22 46.26 -81.55
C PHE A 268 -6.29 47.60 -82.28
N TYR A 269 -5.69 47.66 -83.46
CA TYR A 269 -5.76 48.81 -84.36
C TYR A 269 -6.66 48.51 -85.54
N ASP A 270 -7.31 49.55 -86.08
CA ASP A 270 -8.01 49.45 -87.35
C ASP A 270 -6.97 49.26 -88.46
N PRO A 271 -6.99 48.12 -89.19
CA PRO A 271 -6.02 47.86 -90.25
C PRO A 271 -6.06 48.94 -91.35
N VAL A 272 -7.21 49.55 -91.60
CA VAL A 272 -7.36 50.61 -92.61
C VAL A 272 -6.68 51.89 -92.15
N LEU A 273 -6.89 52.30 -90.90
CA LEU A 273 -6.24 53.50 -90.37
C LEU A 273 -4.72 53.34 -90.33
N LYS A 274 -4.23 52.15 -89.94
CA LYS A 274 -2.80 51.88 -89.90
C LYS A 274 -2.16 51.81 -91.29
N GLU A 275 -2.84 51.21 -92.28
CA GLU A 275 -2.38 51.24 -93.67
C GLU A 275 -2.35 52.66 -94.24
N VAL A 276 -3.33 53.50 -93.87
CA VAL A 276 -3.31 54.91 -94.27
C VAL A 276 -2.15 55.65 -93.63
N GLU A 277 -1.87 55.42 -92.34
CA GLU A 277 -0.78 56.06 -91.61
C GLU A 277 0.61 55.61 -92.07
N ASP A 278 0.80 54.29 -92.26
CA ASP A 278 2.11 53.70 -92.59
C ASP A 278 2.44 53.73 -94.09
N VAL A 279 1.44 53.71 -94.98
CA VAL A 279 1.65 53.58 -96.44
C VAL A 279 1.19 54.82 -97.20
N PHE A 280 -0.04 55.29 -96.96
CA PHE A 280 -0.62 56.38 -97.75
C PHE A 280 -0.06 57.75 -97.37
N LEU A 281 0.06 58.07 -96.08
CA LEU A 281 0.58 59.37 -95.63
C LEU A 281 2.02 59.60 -96.08
N PRO A 282 2.97 58.65 -95.96
CA PRO A 282 4.31 58.82 -96.49
C PRO A 282 4.31 59.02 -98.01
N TRP A 283 3.55 58.21 -98.75
CA TRP A 283 3.43 58.37 -100.20
C TRP A 283 2.89 59.75 -100.61
N LEU A 284 1.86 60.25 -99.92
CA LEU A 284 1.28 61.56 -100.19
C LEU A 284 2.25 62.69 -99.82
N LEU A 285 2.89 62.60 -98.66
CA LEU A 285 3.85 63.61 -98.19
C LEU A 285 5.08 63.67 -99.10
N ASP A 286 5.62 62.51 -99.51
CA ASP A 286 6.73 62.44 -100.49
C ASP A 286 6.31 63.03 -101.84
N GLY A 287 5.07 62.78 -102.27
CA GLY A 287 4.51 63.38 -103.49
C GLY A 287 4.39 64.91 -103.41
N VAL A 288 3.94 65.44 -102.28
CA VAL A 288 3.85 66.90 -102.04
C VAL A 288 5.24 67.54 -101.94
N VAL A 289 6.20 66.86 -101.30
CA VAL A 289 7.60 67.33 -101.24
C VAL A 289 8.20 67.37 -102.65
N ALA A 290 8.00 66.33 -103.46
CA ALA A 290 8.50 66.30 -104.83
C ALA A 290 7.88 67.42 -105.71
N ASP A 291 6.59 67.73 -105.55
CA ASP A 291 5.94 68.82 -106.27
C ASP A 291 6.41 70.20 -105.78
N ALA A 292 6.61 70.35 -104.47
CA ALA A 292 7.20 71.56 -103.89
C ALA A 292 8.66 71.78 -104.33
N ASP A 293 9.46 70.73 -104.40
CA ASP A 293 10.83 70.76 -104.92
C ASP A 293 10.85 71.10 -106.41
N ASN A 294 9.93 70.53 -107.20
CA ASN A 294 9.76 70.89 -108.61
C ASN A 294 9.36 72.37 -108.78
N HIS A 295 8.44 72.88 -107.95
CA HIS A 295 8.08 74.30 -107.95
C HIS A 295 9.23 75.21 -107.49
N GLY A 296 10.03 74.77 -106.51
CA GLY A 296 11.25 75.44 -106.06
C GLY A 296 12.30 75.50 -107.17
N ALA A 297 12.54 74.38 -107.87
CA ALA A 297 13.43 74.30 -109.02
C ALA A 297 12.95 75.17 -110.20
N ALA A 298 11.64 75.16 -110.49
CA ALA A 298 11.05 76.01 -111.52
C ALA A 298 11.17 77.50 -111.20
N ARG A 299 10.99 77.90 -109.92
CA ARG A 299 11.27 79.26 -109.46
C ARG A 299 12.75 79.61 -109.57
N ALA A 300 13.65 78.74 -109.12
CA ALA A 300 15.10 78.97 -109.22
C ALA A 300 15.55 79.11 -110.68
N CYS A 301 15.02 78.30 -111.60
CA CYS A 301 15.24 78.47 -113.04
C CYS A 301 14.66 79.77 -113.59
N SER A 302 13.47 80.17 -113.14
CA SER A 302 12.85 81.44 -113.55
C SER A 302 13.66 82.64 -113.04
N ASP A 303 14.10 82.61 -111.79
CA ASP A 303 14.95 83.64 -111.18
C ASP A 303 16.32 83.71 -111.88
N ALA A 304 16.90 82.56 -112.25
CA ALA A 304 18.12 82.49 -113.05
C ALA A 304 17.93 83.09 -114.45
N LEU A 305 16.81 82.80 -115.13
CA LEU A 305 16.48 83.40 -116.43
C LEU A 305 16.23 84.92 -116.34
N VAL A 306 15.61 85.41 -115.26
CA VAL A 306 15.45 86.85 -115.02
C VAL A 306 16.80 87.52 -114.73
N ALA A 307 17.69 86.86 -113.99
CA ALA A 307 19.04 87.36 -113.74
C ALA A 307 19.89 87.44 -115.02
N ASP A 308 19.84 86.41 -115.87
CA ASP A 308 20.55 86.34 -117.16
C ASP A 308 20.03 87.37 -118.18
N ALA A 309 18.76 87.78 -118.07
CA ALA A 309 18.17 88.82 -118.91
C ALA A 309 18.48 90.26 -118.45
N MET A 310 19.11 90.44 -117.28
CA MET A 310 19.46 91.73 -116.69
C MET A 310 20.98 92.04 -116.78
N GLU A 311 21.79 91.13 -117.36
CA GLU A 311 23.13 91.38 -117.92
C GLU A 311 23.06 91.76 -119.41
#